data_AF-A0A2S7XUD1-F1
#
_entry.id   AF-A0A2S7XUD1-F1
#
_cell.length_a   1.000
_cell.length_b   1.000
_cell.length_c   1.000
_cell.angle_alpha   90.00
_cell.angle_beta   90.00
_cell.angle_gamma   90.00
#
_symmetry.space_group_name_H-M   'P 1'
#
loop_
_entity.id
_entity.type
_entity.pdbx_description
1 polymer ?
#
loop_
_entity_poly.entity_id
_entity_poly.type
_entity_poly.pdbx_seq_one_letter_code
_entity_poly.pdbx_strand_id
1 'polypeptide(L)'
;MSPLWKRGGRGDLSDDLLALIFDLTFTEDRPPLRSQTEFEQRLTDCKAHLLPTTTAVCKLIGGILASYHALRKQLATSTQANWLPSVLDLRAQLDGLIFRGFLLQIPFAQLKNYPRYLKAMEQRLERLAHAPSRDQQWLREMAELQTRWRERADAATAAGRDDPRLEEIHWLIEELRVALFAQQLGTPAPVSVKRIQARWRELGL
;
A
#
# COMPACT_ATOMS: atom_id res chain seq x y z
N MET A 1 -15.76 15.16 1.42
CA MET A 1 -14.60 15.42 0.54
C MET A 1 -13.67 14.22 0.62
N SER A 2 -13.22 13.66 -0.49
CA SER A 2 -12.50 12.37 -0.50
C SER A 2 -11.01 12.52 -0.78
N PRO A 3 -10.12 11.73 -0.12
CA PRO A 3 -8.67 11.85 -0.25
C PRO A 3 -8.13 11.47 -1.63
N LEU A 4 -6.86 11.80 -1.96
CA LEU A 4 -6.24 11.63 -3.29
C LEU A 4 -6.35 10.23 -3.90
N TRP A 5 -6.42 9.17 -3.09
CA TRP A 5 -6.64 7.80 -3.55
C TRP A 5 -8.07 7.54 -4.09
N LYS A 6 -8.94 8.56 -4.10
CA LYS A 6 -10.21 8.57 -4.85
C LYS A 6 -10.10 9.15 -6.26
N ARG A 7 -8.90 9.46 -6.78
CA ARG A 7 -8.74 9.58 -8.24
C ARG A 7 -8.80 8.18 -8.84
N GLY A 8 -10.00 7.59 -8.85
CA GLY A 8 -10.24 6.32 -9.51
C GLY A 8 -9.79 6.45 -10.96
N GLY A 9 -8.89 5.56 -11.39
CA GLY A 9 -8.67 5.34 -12.82
C GLY A 9 -10.04 5.18 -13.48
N ARG A 10 -10.25 5.84 -14.62
CA ARG A 10 -11.52 5.72 -15.36
C ARG A 10 -11.77 4.29 -15.84
N GLY A 11 -10.71 3.49 -15.96
CA GLY A 11 -10.73 2.09 -16.37
C GLY A 11 -11.28 1.13 -15.31
N ASP A 12 -11.58 -0.08 -15.77
CA ASP A 12 -11.82 -1.25 -14.92
C ASP A 12 -10.47 -1.76 -14.35
N LEU A 13 -10.51 -2.54 -13.27
CA LEU A 13 -9.32 -3.17 -12.68
C LEU A 13 -8.55 -4.01 -13.72
N SER A 14 -9.26 -4.59 -14.67
CA SER A 14 -8.71 -5.31 -15.82
C SER A 14 -7.83 -4.41 -16.68
N ASP A 15 -8.27 -3.17 -16.94
CA ASP A 15 -7.53 -2.20 -17.74
C ASP A 15 -6.27 -1.73 -16.98
N ASP A 16 -6.41 -1.45 -15.69
CA ASP A 16 -5.30 -1.06 -14.82
C ASP A 16 -4.23 -2.16 -14.74
N LEU A 17 -4.66 -3.44 -14.68
CA LEU A 17 -3.77 -4.59 -14.69
C LEU A 17 -3.02 -4.73 -16.02
N LEU A 18 -3.72 -4.57 -17.14
CA LEU A 18 -3.10 -4.59 -18.46
C LEU A 18 -2.08 -3.46 -18.60
N ALA A 19 -2.45 -2.23 -18.27
CA ALA A 19 -1.56 -1.07 -18.31
C ALA A 19 -0.30 -1.30 -17.47
N LEU A 20 -0.44 -1.79 -16.23
CA LEU A 20 0.70 -2.16 -15.39
C LEU A 20 1.60 -3.21 -16.06
N ILE A 21 1.06 -4.27 -16.63
CA ILE A 21 1.85 -5.32 -17.31
C ILE A 21 2.61 -4.74 -18.51
N PHE A 22 1.97 -3.89 -19.31
CA PHE A 22 2.62 -3.22 -20.43
C PHE A 22 3.75 -2.32 -19.95
N ASP A 23 3.51 -1.53 -18.89
CA ASP A 23 4.52 -0.62 -18.39
C ASP A 23 5.75 -1.37 -17.87
N LEU A 24 5.54 -2.38 -17.03
CA LEU A 24 6.61 -3.24 -16.51
C LEU A 24 7.39 -3.97 -17.62
N THR A 25 6.74 -4.28 -18.73
CA THR A 25 7.38 -5.04 -19.82
C THR A 25 8.14 -4.13 -20.79
N PHE A 26 7.61 -2.95 -21.11
CA PHE A 26 8.07 -2.15 -22.24
C PHE A 26 8.55 -0.73 -21.89
N THR A 27 8.17 -0.16 -20.75
CA THR A 27 8.44 1.26 -20.43
C THR A 27 9.27 1.47 -19.16
N GLU A 28 9.07 0.66 -18.10
CA GLU A 28 9.77 0.83 -16.83
C GLU A 28 11.30 0.74 -17.00
N ASP A 29 12.02 1.67 -16.35
CA ASP A 29 13.48 1.82 -16.40
C ASP A 29 14.09 1.94 -17.81
N ARG A 30 13.32 2.44 -18.79
CA ARG A 30 13.75 2.55 -20.20
C ARG A 30 13.59 3.97 -20.75
N PRO A 31 14.44 4.38 -21.71
CA PRO A 31 14.32 5.69 -22.35
C PRO A 31 13.05 5.79 -23.20
N PRO A 32 12.47 7.00 -23.35
CA PRO A 32 11.28 7.21 -24.15
C PRO A 32 11.54 6.84 -25.62
N LEU A 33 10.51 6.29 -26.28
CA LEU A 33 10.55 5.92 -27.69
C LEU A 33 10.36 7.15 -28.57
N ARG A 34 11.31 7.42 -29.48
CA ARG A 34 11.30 8.60 -30.37
C ARG A 34 11.35 8.26 -31.86
N SER A 35 11.54 7.00 -32.22
CA SER A 35 11.49 6.56 -33.62
C SER A 35 10.79 5.21 -33.77
N GLN A 36 10.31 4.93 -34.99
CA GLN A 36 9.73 3.63 -35.33
C GLN A 36 10.74 2.48 -35.14
N THR A 37 12.00 2.70 -35.54
CA THR A 37 13.06 1.70 -35.38
C THR A 37 13.30 1.35 -33.91
N GLU A 38 13.32 2.33 -33.01
CA GLU A 38 13.42 2.09 -31.56
C GLU A 38 12.23 1.29 -31.02
N PHE A 39 11.02 1.56 -31.52
CA PHE A 39 9.81 0.85 -31.13
C PHE A 39 9.87 -0.63 -31.55
N GLU A 40 10.19 -0.92 -32.81
CA GLU A 40 10.27 -2.28 -33.34
C GLU A 40 11.37 -3.10 -32.66
N GLN A 41 12.52 -2.47 -32.41
CA GLN A 41 13.61 -3.07 -31.63
C GLN A 41 13.13 -3.44 -30.23
N ARG A 42 12.48 -2.50 -29.52
CA ARG A 42 12.00 -2.74 -28.16
C ARG A 42 10.95 -3.84 -28.10
N LEU A 43 10.03 -3.86 -29.07
CA LEU A 43 9.03 -4.90 -29.17
C LEU A 43 9.69 -6.27 -29.31
N THR A 44 10.70 -6.38 -30.17
CA THR A 44 11.45 -7.62 -30.39
C THR A 44 12.18 -8.05 -29.11
N ASP A 45 12.91 -7.14 -28.46
CA ASP A 45 13.71 -7.43 -27.27
C ASP A 45 12.85 -7.80 -26.05
N CYS A 46 11.65 -7.22 -25.93
CA CYS A 46 10.80 -7.37 -24.75
C CYS A 46 9.72 -8.44 -24.90
N LYS A 47 9.41 -8.90 -26.12
CA LYS A 47 8.32 -9.87 -26.38
C LYS A 47 8.45 -11.15 -25.55
N ALA A 48 9.66 -11.65 -25.35
CA ALA A 48 9.92 -12.84 -24.53
C ALA A 48 9.60 -12.63 -23.04
N HIS A 49 9.62 -11.39 -22.55
CA HIS A 49 9.37 -11.05 -21.15
C HIS A 49 7.88 -10.85 -20.83
N LEU A 50 7.03 -10.62 -21.83
CA LEU A 50 5.61 -10.32 -21.63
C LEU A 50 4.87 -11.41 -20.85
N LEU A 51 5.05 -12.68 -21.24
CA LEU A 51 4.36 -13.81 -20.58
C LEU A 51 4.86 -14.06 -19.14
N PRO A 52 6.19 -14.08 -18.87
CA PRO A 52 6.70 -14.09 -17.50
C PRO A 52 6.17 -12.93 -16.63
N THR A 53 6.20 -11.69 -17.14
CA THR A 53 5.70 -10.51 -16.42
C THR A 53 4.21 -10.64 -16.11
N THR A 54 3.41 -11.01 -17.11
CA THR A 54 1.96 -11.24 -16.93
C THR A 54 1.71 -12.25 -15.82
N THR A 55 2.41 -13.38 -15.84
CA THR A 55 2.23 -14.45 -14.84
C THR A 55 2.59 -13.97 -13.43
N ALA A 56 3.71 -13.26 -13.29
CA ALA A 56 4.17 -12.75 -12.00
C ALA A 56 3.21 -11.69 -11.42
N VAL A 57 2.77 -10.74 -12.26
CA VAL A 57 1.84 -9.68 -11.85
C VAL A 57 0.48 -10.27 -11.49
N CYS A 58 -0.11 -11.13 -12.35
CA CYS A 58 -1.40 -11.76 -12.07
C CYS A 58 -1.37 -12.59 -10.78
N LYS A 59 -0.28 -13.33 -10.52
CA LYS A 59 -0.11 -14.09 -9.27
C LYS A 59 -0.08 -13.17 -8.05
N LEU A 60 0.69 -12.08 -8.10
CA LEU A 60 0.81 -11.13 -7.00
C LEU A 60 -0.53 -10.41 -6.74
N ILE A 61 -1.11 -9.81 -7.77
CA ILE A 61 -2.35 -9.03 -7.64
C ILE A 61 -3.53 -9.92 -7.26
N GLY A 62 -3.63 -11.12 -7.85
CA GLY A 62 -4.65 -12.11 -7.46
C GLY A 62 -4.56 -12.49 -5.98
N GLY A 63 -3.34 -12.69 -5.47
CA GLY A 63 -3.11 -12.94 -4.04
C GLY A 63 -3.51 -11.76 -3.15
N ILE A 64 -3.13 -10.54 -3.52
CA ILE A 64 -3.49 -9.30 -2.80
C ILE A 64 -5.03 -9.16 -2.71
N LEU A 65 -5.74 -9.33 -3.82
CA LEU A 65 -7.20 -9.21 -3.87
C LEU A 65 -7.89 -10.31 -3.07
N ALA A 66 -7.39 -11.55 -3.12
CA ALA A 66 -7.92 -12.64 -2.32
C ALA A 66 -7.81 -12.33 -0.81
N SER A 67 -6.63 -11.88 -0.35
CA SER A 67 -6.42 -11.46 1.04
C SER A 67 -7.28 -10.26 1.42
N TYR A 68 -7.44 -9.28 0.53
CA TYR A 68 -8.33 -8.12 0.74
C TYR A 68 -9.78 -8.55 0.98
N HIS A 69 -10.32 -9.44 0.14
CA HIS A 69 -11.70 -9.91 0.28
C HIS A 69 -11.90 -10.73 1.57
N ALA A 70 -10.93 -11.58 1.92
CA ALA A 70 -10.97 -12.34 3.17
C ALA A 70 -10.97 -11.41 4.40
N LEU A 71 -10.04 -10.45 4.45
CA LEU A 71 -9.94 -9.46 5.53
C LEU A 71 -11.21 -8.60 5.64
N ARG A 72 -11.74 -8.09 4.51
CA ARG A 72 -13.00 -7.33 4.53
C ARG A 72 -14.15 -8.14 5.12
N LYS A 73 -14.26 -9.43 4.77
CA LYS A 73 -15.29 -10.32 5.32
C LYS A 73 -15.12 -10.51 6.83
N GLN A 74 -13.92 -10.78 7.31
CA GLN A 74 -13.64 -10.94 8.74
C GLN A 74 -13.87 -9.64 9.53
N LEU A 75 -13.46 -8.49 8.99
CA LEU A 75 -13.69 -7.17 9.60
C LEU A 75 -15.17 -6.80 9.65
N ALA A 76 -15.98 -7.26 8.70
CA ALA A 76 -17.43 -7.02 8.69
C ALA A 76 -18.13 -7.76 9.84
N THR A 77 -17.65 -8.94 10.23
CA THR A 77 -18.22 -9.76 11.31
C THR A 77 -17.61 -9.48 12.69
N SER A 78 -16.58 -8.65 12.78
CA SER A 78 -15.91 -8.27 14.04
C SER A 78 -16.65 -7.13 14.72
N THR A 79 -17.65 -7.44 15.54
CA THR A 79 -18.62 -6.48 16.12
C THR A 79 -18.44 -6.23 17.62
N GLN A 80 -17.44 -6.86 18.25
CA GLN A 80 -17.17 -6.70 19.68
C GLN A 80 -16.84 -5.23 20.00
N ALA A 81 -17.56 -4.64 20.96
CA ALA A 81 -17.44 -3.21 21.27
C ALA A 81 -16.02 -2.80 21.70
N ASN A 82 -15.32 -3.66 22.45
CA ASN A 82 -13.94 -3.43 22.87
C ASN A 82 -12.92 -3.56 21.71
N TRP A 83 -13.31 -4.04 20.52
CA TRP A 83 -12.45 -4.10 19.34
C TRP A 83 -12.68 -2.93 18.39
N LEU A 84 -13.73 -2.13 18.60
CA LEU A 84 -14.18 -1.10 17.66
C LEU A 84 -13.05 -0.14 17.23
N PRO A 85 -12.21 0.42 18.12
CA PRO A 85 -11.10 1.27 17.70
C PRO A 85 -10.12 0.58 16.75
N SER A 86 -9.80 -0.69 17.03
CA SER A 86 -8.89 -1.51 16.23
C SER A 86 -9.46 -1.93 14.89
N VAL A 87 -10.74 -2.29 14.86
CA VAL A 87 -11.46 -2.64 13.62
C VAL A 87 -11.59 -1.42 12.71
N LEU A 88 -11.87 -0.23 13.26
CA LEU A 88 -11.94 1.00 12.48
C LEU A 88 -10.59 1.38 11.88
N ASP A 89 -9.50 1.26 12.65
CA ASP A 89 -8.14 1.50 12.12
C ASP A 89 -7.75 0.46 11.05
N LEU A 90 -8.04 -0.84 11.26
CA LEU A 90 -7.79 -1.88 10.26
C LEU A 90 -8.55 -1.62 8.95
N ARG A 91 -9.82 -1.19 9.02
CA ARG A 91 -10.61 -0.81 7.85
C ARG A 91 -10.00 0.39 7.13
N ALA A 92 -9.61 1.42 7.88
CA ALA A 92 -8.96 2.61 7.30
C ALA A 92 -7.62 2.28 6.65
N GLN A 93 -6.80 1.41 7.25
CA GLN A 93 -5.56 0.91 6.66
C GLN A 93 -5.84 0.13 5.37
N LEU A 94 -6.82 -0.79 5.38
CA LEU A 94 -7.17 -1.61 4.22
C LEU A 94 -7.62 -0.75 3.03
N ASP A 95 -8.48 0.23 3.30
CA ASP A 95 -9.02 1.16 2.30
C ASP A 95 -7.96 2.15 1.79
N GLY A 96 -6.93 2.43 2.58
CA GLY A 96 -5.78 3.25 2.18
C GLY A 96 -4.80 2.50 1.29
N LEU A 97 -4.62 1.19 1.50
CA LEU A 97 -3.74 0.36 0.68
C LEU A 97 -4.39 -0.04 -0.64
N ILE A 98 -5.68 -0.41 -0.61
CA ILE A 98 -6.40 -0.98 -1.75
C ILE A 98 -7.63 -0.12 -2.04
N PHE A 99 -7.47 0.72 -3.05
CA PHE A 99 -8.47 1.66 -3.54
C PHE A 99 -8.57 1.57 -5.06
N ARG A 100 -9.57 2.22 -5.66
CA ARG A 100 -9.73 2.22 -7.11
C ARG A 100 -8.54 2.91 -7.79
N GLY A 101 -7.83 2.20 -8.67
CA GLY A 101 -6.65 2.73 -9.37
C GLY A 101 -5.32 2.49 -8.65
N PHE A 102 -5.30 1.73 -7.54
CA PHE A 102 -4.06 1.49 -6.78
C PHE A 102 -2.96 0.84 -7.61
N LEU A 103 -3.30 0.02 -8.62
CA LEU A 103 -2.32 -0.63 -9.50
C LEU A 103 -1.48 0.35 -10.32
N LEU A 104 -2.04 1.53 -10.64
CA LEU A 104 -1.36 2.55 -11.44
C LEU A 104 -0.73 3.66 -10.57
N GLN A 105 -1.16 3.77 -9.32
CA GLN A 105 -0.67 4.81 -8.39
C GLN A 105 0.44 4.31 -7.47
N ILE A 106 0.51 3.00 -7.23
CA ILE A 106 1.49 2.42 -6.31
C ILE A 106 2.59 1.76 -7.12
N PRO A 107 3.88 2.12 -6.90
CA PRO A 107 4.99 1.48 -7.58
C PRO A 107 4.96 -0.04 -7.44
N PHE A 108 5.27 -0.78 -8.50
CA PHE A 108 5.20 -2.25 -8.47
C PHE A 108 6.14 -2.88 -7.44
N ALA A 109 7.31 -2.27 -7.22
CA ALA A 109 8.22 -2.66 -6.14
C ALA A 109 7.54 -2.62 -4.77
N GLN A 110 6.64 -1.66 -4.55
CA GLN A 110 5.90 -1.51 -3.31
C GLN A 110 4.71 -2.46 -3.20
N LEU A 111 4.04 -2.77 -4.32
CA LEU A 111 2.99 -3.81 -4.36
C LEU A 111 3.51 -5.19 -3.91
N LYS A 112 4.80 -5.48 -4.09
CA LYS A 112 5.42 -6.72 -3.59
C LYS A 112 5.40 -6.83 -2.05
N ASN A 113 5.28 -5.71 -1.32
CA ASN A 113 5.15 -5.70 0.13
C ASN A 113 3.73 -5.97 0.63
N TYR A 114 2.71 -5.78 -0.21
CA TYR A 114 1.30 -5.87 0.21
C TYR A 114 0.93 -7.22 0.83
N PRO A 115 1.37 -8.39 0.31
CA PRO A 115 1.10 -9.67 0.96
C PRO A 115 1.56 -9.70 2.43
N ARG A 116 2.69 -9.06 2.76
CA ARG A 116 3.20 -8.97 4.13
C ARG A 116 2.35 -8.03 4.99
N TYR A 117 1.96 -6.87 4.47
CA TYR A 117 1.08 -5.94 5.18
C TYR A 117 -0.30 -6.56 5.47
N LEU A 118 -0.90 -7.21 4.47
CA LEU A 118 -2.19 -7.89 4.64
C LEU A 118 -2.08 -9.07 5.61
N LYS A 119 -0.98 -9.83 5.58
CA LYS A 119 -0.74 -10.90 6.57
C LYS A 119 -0.58 -10.33 7.99
N ALA A 120 0.06 -9.18 8.14
CA ALA A 120 0.15 -8.50 9.42
C ALA A 120 -1.23 -8.07 9.95
N MET A 121 -2.11 -7.57 9.06
CA MET A 121 -3.48 -7.21 9.40
C MET A 121 -4.31 -8.43 9.84
N GLU A 122 -4.14 -9.57 9.16
CA GLU A 122 -4.80 -10.84 9.52
C GLU A 122 -4.36 -11.30 10.92
N GLN A 123 -3.04 -11.39 11.16
CA GLN A 123 -2.50 -11.76 12.48
C GLN A 123 -2.95 -10.80 13.58
N ARG A 124 -3.03 -9.50 13.27
CA ARG A 124 -3.52 -8.49 14.21
C ARG A 124 -4.97 -8.75 14.58
N LEU A 125 -5.83 -8.99 13.59
CA LEU A 125 -7.25 -9.26 13.80
C LEU A 125 -7.47 -10.52 14.64
N GLU A 126 -6.72 -11.60 14.37
CA GLU A 126 -6.76 -12.84 15.17
C GLU A 126 -6.35 -12.58 16.63
N ARG A 127 -5.31 -11.77 16.86
CA ARG A 127 -4.81 -11.45 18.21
C ARG A 127 -5.76 -10.59 19.04
N LEU A 128 -6.71 -9.87 18.42
CA LEU A 128 -7.71 -9.09 19.16
C LEU A 128 -8.58 -9.96 20.07
N ALA A 129 -8.74 -11.24 19.76
CA ALA A 129 -9.45 -12.20 20.61
C ALA A 129 -8.79 -12.40 21.98
N HIS A 130 -7.47 -12.22 22.06
CA HIS A 130 -6.70 -12.54 23.27
C HIS A 130 -6.07 -11.32 23.93
N ALA A 131 -5.72 -10.29 23.15
CA ALA A 131 -4.96 -9.14 23.66
C ALA A 131 -5.45 -7.78 23.10
N PRO A 132 -6.74 -7.43 23.19
CA PRO A 132 -7.27 -6.18 22.63
C PRO A 132 -6.68 -4.93 23.30
N SER A 133 -6.42 -4.98 24.61
CA SER A 133 -5.82 -3.84 25.34
C SER A 133 -4.39 -3.53 24.87
N ARG A 134 -3.61 -4.55 24.49
CA ARG A 134 -2.25 -4.38 23.97
C ARG A 134 -2.27 -3.79 22.58
N ASP A 135 -3.18 -4.25 21.72
CA ASP A 135 -3.40 -3.66 20.41
C ASP A 135 -3.72 -2.16 20.50
N GLN A 136 -4.66 -1.80 21.37
CA GLN A 136 -5.04 -0.41 21.58
C GLN A 136 -3.92 0.45 22.16
N GLN A 137 -3.02 -0.14 22.96
CA GLN A 137 -1.82 0.57 23.42
C GLN A 137 -0.92 0.94 22.25
N TRP A 138 -0.66 0.01 21.33
CA TRP A 138 0.12 0.28 20.12
C TRP A 138 -0.56 1.28 19.19
N LEU A 139 -1.89 1.21 19.06
CA LEU A 139 -2.64 2.23 18.35
C LEU A 139 -2.42 3.63 18.93
N ARG A 140 -2.52 3.78 20.25
CA ARG A 140 -2.26 5.06 20.92
C ARG A 140 -0.83 5.54 20.69
N GLU A 141 0.15 4.63 20.67
CA GLU A 141 1.56 4.95 20.41
C GLU A 141 1.80 5.58 19.03
N MET A 142 1.07 5.14 17.99
CA MET A 142 1.20 5.66 16.63
C MET A 142 0.16 6.72 16.24
N ALA A 143 -0.85 6.98 17.08
CA ALA A 143 -2.00 7.82 16.74
C ALA A 143 -1.62 9.25 16.33
N GLU A 144 -0.69 9.86 17.06
CA GLU A 144 -0.20 11.22 16.74
C GLU A 144 0.48 11.25 15.37
N LEU A 145 1.34 10.28 15.08
CA LEU A 145 2.04 10.18 13.79
C LEU A 145 1.05 10.02 12.64
N GLN A 146 0.06 9.14 12.79
CA GLN A 146 -0.97 8.92 11.77
C GLN A 146 -1.84 10.16 11.53
N THR A 147 -2.19 10.87 12.59
CA THR A 147 -3.00 12.09 12.51
C THR A 147 -2.24 13.18 11.75
N ARG A 148 -0.98 13.45 12.15
CA ARG A 148 -0.11 14.43 11.47
C ARG A 148 0.11 14.08 10.00
N TRP A 149 0.35 12.80 9.69
CA TRP A 149 0.46 12.34 8.30
C TRP A 149 -0.80 12.61 7.50
N ARG A 150 -1.97 12.25 8.04
CA ARG A 150 -3.25 12.40 7.35
C ARG A 150 -3.60 13.85 7.08
N GLU A 151 -3.46 14.72 8.08
CA GLU A 151 -3.71 16.16 7.92
C GLU A 151 -2.85 16.78 6.80
N ARG A 152 -1.57 16.38 6.74
CA ARG A 152 -0.64 16.91 5.74
C ARG A 152 -0.90 16.33 4.35
N ALA A 153 -1.25 15.05 4.27
CA ALA A 153 -1.67 14.40 3.02
C ALA A 153 -2.98 15.01 2.49
N ASP A 154 -3.96 15.29 3.35
CA ASP A 154 -5.22 15.94 2.99
C ASP A 154 -5.00 17.39 2.54
N ALA A 155 -4.08 18.12 3.18
CA ALA A 155 -3.70 19.46 2.74
C ALA A 155 -2.98 19.47 1.38
N ALA A 156 -2.06 18.53 1.14
CA ALA A 156 -1.41 18.36 -0.17
C ALA A 156 -2.43 18.03 -1.27
N THR A 157 -3.35 17.09 -0.96
CA THR A 157 -4.51 16.72 -1.77
C THR A 157 -5.34 17.93 -2.19
N ALA A 158 -5.78 18.72 -1.21
CA ALA A 158 -6.63 19.88 -1.45
C ALA A 158 -5.93 20.95 -2.31
N ALA A 159 -4.60 21.04 -2.21
CA ALA A 159 -3.78 21.91 -3.03
C ALA A 159 -3.44 21.32 -4.42
N GLY A 160 -3.91 20.12 -4.74
CA GLY A 160 -3.58 19.43 -6.00
C GLY A 160 -2.11 19.04 -6.13
N ARG A 161 -1.38 18.99 -5.01
CA ARG A 161 0.05 18.66 -4.96
C ARG A 161 0.26 17.21 -4.61
N ASP A 162 1.27 16.62 -5.23
CA ASP A 162 1.84 15.36 -4.81
C ASP A 162 3.14 15.65 -4.04
N ASP A 163 3.34 14.98 -2.91
CA ASP A 163 4.51 15.17 -2.05
C ASP A 163 5.17 13.81 -1.76
N PRO A 164 6.22 13.43 -2.51
CA PRO A 164 6.92 12.15 -2.34
C PRO A 164 7.44 11.91 -0.91
N ARG A 165 7.65 12.98 -0.12
CA ARG A 165 8.08 12.87 1.27
C ARG A 165 6.97 12.30 2.15
N LEU A 166 5.71 12.65 1.87
CA LEU A 166 4.55 12.08 2.57
C LEU A 166 4.33 10.63 2.18
N GLU A 167 4.63 10.27 0.94
CA GLU A 167 4.63 8.87 0.51
C GLU A 167 5.69 8.05 1.26
N GLU A 168 6.91 8.57 1.40
CA GLU A 168 7.96 7.89 2.18
C GLU A 168 7.50 7.64 3.62
N ILE A 169 6.88 8.63 4.27
CA ILE A 169 6.35 8.45 5.62
C ILE A 169 5.19 7.45 5.65
N HIS A 170 4.32 7.44 4.64
CA HIS A 170 3.22 6.46 4.55
C HIS A 170 3.76 5.04 4.63
N TRP A 171 4.78 4.71 3.83
CA TRP A 171 5.38 3.39 3.82
C TRP A 171 6.09 3.04 5.13
N LEU A 172 6.76 4.02 5.75
CA LEU A 172 7.32 3.83 7.09
C LEU A 172 6.25 3.55 8.16
N ILE A 173 5.05 4.13 8.05
CA ILE A 173 3.93 3.83 8.95
C ILE A 173 3.46 2.39 8.72
N GLU A 174 3.38 1.91 7.48
CA GLU A 174 3.03 0.51 7.19
C GLU A 174 4.07 -0.47 7.75
N GLU A 175 5.36 -0.13 7.66
CA GLU A 175 6.43 -0.91 8.32
C GLU A 175 6.29 -0.90 9.85
N LEU A 176 5.97 0.25 10.46
CA LEU A 176 5.72 0.35 11.89
C LEU A 176 4.56 -0.55 12.32
N ARG A 177 3.49 -0.62 11.52
CA ARG A 177 2.35 -1.51 11.79
C ARG A 177 2.79 -2.98 11.80
N VAL A 178 3.60 -3.41 10.84
CA VAL A 178 4.17 -4.78 10.86
C VAL A 178 5.00 -5.00 12.12
N ALA A 179 5.89 -4.06 12.45
CA ALA A 179 6.78 -4.17 13.62
C ALA A 179 6.02 -4.22 14.95
N LEU A 180 4.87 -3.55 15.07
CA LEU A 180 4.08 -3.56 16.30
C LEU A 180 3.16 -4.79 16.39
N PHE A 181 2.42 -5.07 15.31
CA PHE A 181 1.32 -6.04 15.36
C PHE A 181 1.73 -7.47 14.95
N ALA A 182 2.78 -7.61 14.14
CA ALA A 182 3.16 -8.86 13.49
C ALA A 182 4.69 -9.05 13.41
N GLN A 183 5.39 -8.92 14.55
CA GLN A 183 6.86 -8.95 14.66
C GLN A 183 7.54 -10.11 13.92
N GLN A 184 6.91 -11.29 13.89
CA GLN A 184 7.44 -12.49 13.24
C GLN A 184 7.60 -12.35 11.72
N LEU A 185 6.87 -11.42 11.08
CA LEU A 185 6.96 -11.19 9.64
C LEU A 185 8.19 -10.36 9.25
N GLY A 186 8.80 -9.67 10.22
CA GLY A 186 9.96 -8.80 10.00
C GLY A 186 9.67 -7.54 9.18
N THR A 187 10.63 -6.62 9.24
CA THR A 187 10.66 -5.39 8.43
C THR A 187 12.01 -5.30 7.71
N PRO A 188 12.09 -4.66 6.53
CA PRO A 188 13.34 -4.53 5.78
C PRO A 188 14.44 -3.79 6.55
N ALA A 189 14.05 -2.86 7.41
CA ALA A 189 14.91 -2.12 8.32
C ALA A 189 14.22 -1.92 9.68
N PRO A 190 14.96 -1.66 10.77
CA PRO A 190 14.32 -1.43 12.05
C PRO A 190 13.56 -0.10 12.05
N VAL A 191 12.31 -0.13 12.50
CA VAL A 191 11.36 0.99 12.48
C VAL A 191 10.76 1.21 13.87
N SER A 192 10.53 2.47 14.23
CA SER A 192 9.85 2.86 15.47
C SER A 192 9.26 4.26 15.31
N VAL A 193 8.33 4.65 16.18
CA VAL A 193 7.74 6.00 16.18
C VAL A 193 8.84 7.08 16.20
N LYS A 194 9.83 6.93 17.08
CA LYS A 194 10.96 7.86 17.21
C LYS A 194 11.78 7.98 15.91
N ARG A 195 12.01 6.86 15.20
CA ARG A 195 12.73 6.88 13.91
C ARG A 195 11.93 7.59 12.83
N ILE A 196 10.62 7.34 12.76
CA ILE A 196 9.77 8.01 11.77
C ILE A 196 9.67 9.51 12.07
N GLN A 197 9.57 9.91 13.34
CA GLN A 197 9.58 11.32 13.73
C GLN A 197 10.93 12.02 13.44
N ALA A 198 12.06 11.29 13.53
CA ALA A 198 13.34 11.81 13.08
C ALA A 198 13.34 12.02 11.56
N ARG A 199 12.89 11.01 10.82
CA ARG A 199 12.80 11.07 9.36
C ARG A 199 11.87 12.17 8.87
N TRP A 200 10.73 12.35 9.53
CA TRP A 200 9.79 13.44 9.28
C TRP A 200 10.47 14.81 9.33
N ARG A 201 11.30 15.05 10.36
CA ARG A 201 12.07 16.31 10.51
C ARG A 201 13.15 16.47 9.44
N GLU A 202 13.87 15.39 9.10
CA GLU A 202 14.88 15.41 8.03
C GLU A 202 14.29 15.79 6.68
N LEU A 203 13.06 15.35 6.40
CA LEU A 203 12.33 15.67 5.17
C LEU A 203 11.75 17.10 5.16
N GLY A 204 11.87 17.85 6.25
CA GLY A 204 11.29 19.19 6.38
C GLY A 204 9.75 19.18 6.36
N LEU A 205 9.15 18.11 6.89
CA LEU A 205 7.71 18.00 7.14
C LEU A 205 7.34 18.51 8.54
#